data_AF-A0A5C9C914-F1
#
_entry.id   AF-A0A5C9C914-F1
#
_cell.length_a   1.000
_cell.length_b   1.000
_cell.length_c   1.000
_cell.angle_alpha   90.00
_cell.angle_beta   90.00
_cell.angle_gamma   90.00
#
_symmetry.space_group_name_H-M   'P 1'
#
loop_
_entity.id
_entity.type
_entity.pdbx_description
1 polymer ?
#
loop_
_entity_poly.entity_id
_entity_poly.type
_entity_poly.pdbx_seq_one_letter_code
_entity_poly.pdbx_strand_id
1 'polypeptide(L)' 'MVLKTFLFKNVAADFDVEKHEAITEIPAPSEEMKGKVMDEVIKGYYLNDKIIRFAKVVVGK' A
#
# COMPACT_ATOMS: atom_id res chain seq x y z
N MET A 1 5.60 12.17 -20.56
CA MET A 1 5.55 10.97 -19.70
C MET A 1 4.63 11.30 -18.54
N VAL A 2 3.35 10.94 -18.63
CA VAL A 2 2.36 11.28 -17.59
C VAL A 2 2.30 10.12 -16.62
N LEU A 3 2.97 10.26 -15.49
CA LEU A 3 2.85 9.32 -14.37
C LEU A 3 1.41 9.44 -13.84
N LYS A 4 0.56 8.44 -14.12
CA LYS A 4 -0.76 8.36 -13.51
C LYS A 4 -0.55 8.04 -12.03
N THR A 5 -0.59 9.08 -11.22
CA THR A 5 -0.73 8.94 -9.77
C THR A 5 -2.18 8.58 -9.53
N PHE A 6 -2.50 7.30 -9.37
CA PHE A 6 -3.83 6.95 -8.89
C PHE A 6 -3.95 7.52 -7.46
N LEU A 7 -4.94 8.37 -7.23
CA LEU A 7 -5.47 8.66 -5.90
C LEU A 7 -6.22 7.39 -5.41
N PHE A 8 -5.51 6.26 -5.33
CA PHE A 8 -6.01 5.07 -4.67
C PHE A 8 -5.72 5.28 -3.19
N LYS A 9 -6.76 5.50 -2.40
CA LYS A 9 -6.62 5.42 -0.94
C LYS A 9 -6.33 3.95 -0.60
N ASN A 10 -5.06 3.59 -0.47
CA ASN A 10 -4.63 2.26 -0.03
C ASN A 10 -4.90 2.03 1.47
N VAL A 11 -5.20 3.09 2.22
CA VAL A 11 -5.55 3.00 3.64
C VAL A 11 -6.82 2.16 3.82
N ALA A 12 -6.72 1.11 4.65
CA ALA A 12 -7.72 0.07 4.91
C ALA A 12 -7.96 -0.98 3.80
N ALA A 13 -7.14 -0.99 2.74
CA ALA A 13 -7.14 -2.09 1.76
C ALA A 13 -6.33 -3.29 2.27
N ASP A 14 -6.63 -4.48 1.75
CA ASP A 14 -5.82 -5.67 1.98
C ASP A 14 -4.38 -5.46 1.47
N PHE A 15 -3.40 -5.89 2.27
CA PHE A 15 -2.01 -5.84 1.85
C PHE A 15 -1.79 -6.83 0.69
N ASP A 16 -1.05 -6.38 -0.32
CA ASP A 16 -0.81 -7.13 -1.56
C ASP A 16 0.65 -6.97 -1.94
N VAL A 17 1.41 -8.05 -1.87
CA VAL A 17 2.85 -8.07 -2.17
C VAL A 17 3.17 -7.70 -3.61
N GLU A 18 2.22 -7.81 -4.54
CA GLU A 18 2.40 -7.40 -5.93
C GLU A 18 2.26 -5.89 -6.11
N LYS A 19 1.73 -5.17 -5.13
CA LYS A 19 1.47 -3.72 -5.23
C LYS A 19 2.14 -2.91 -4.13
N HIS A 20 2.40 -3.54 -3.00
CA HIS A 20 2.80 -2.91 -1.76
C HIS A 20 4.11 -3.49 -1.23
N GLU A 21 4.97 -2.61 -0.72
CA GLU A 21 6.17 -2.94 0.03
C GLU A 21 5.91 -2.59 1.50
N ALA A 22 5.76 -3.61 2.36
CA ALA A 22 5.58 -3.40 3.79
C ALA A 22 6.91 -2.96 4.43
N ILE A 23 6.97 -1.74 4.95
CA ILE A 23 8.17 -1.22 5.63
C ILE A 23 8.14 -1.43 7.14
N THR A 24 6.95 -1.59 7.71
CA THR A 24 6.74 -1.72 9.16
C THR A 24 5.40 -2.40 9.42
N GLU A 25 5.40 -3.23 10.44
CA GLU A 25 4.19 -3.87 10.98
C GLU A 25 3.89 -3.24 12.34
N ILE A 26 2.64 -2.79 12.54
CA ILE A 26 2.15 -2.32 13.84
C ILE A 26 1.04 -3.24 14.34
N PRO A 27 0.88 -3.43 15.66
CA PRO A 27 -0.25 -4.18 16.18
C PRO A 27 -1.55 -3.57 15.68
N ALA A 28 -2.39 -4.38 15.03
CA ALA A 28 -3.66 -3.90 14.51
C ALA A 28 -4.57 -3.43 15.65
N PRO A 29 -5.26 -2.28 15.50
CA PRO A 29 -6.18 -1.78 16.52
C PRO A 29 -7.45 -2.64 16.67
N SER A 30 -7.76 -3.48 15.66
CA SER A 30 -8.85 -4.45 15.68
C SER A 30 -8.49 -5.67 14.82
N GLU A 31 -9.15 -6.80 15.06
CA GLU A 31 -8.95 -8.04 14.28
C GLU A 31 -9.23 -7.82 12.77
N GLU A 32 -10.16 -6.93 12.43
CA GLU A 32 -10.52 -6.59 11.05
C GLU A 32 -9.44 -5.80 10.31
N MET A 33 -8.48 -5.24 11.04
CA MET A 33 -7.37 -4.44 10.53
C MET A 33 -6.07 -5.25 10.45
N LYS A 34 -6.07 -6.50 10.89
CA LYS A 34 -4.93 -7.42 10.69
C LYS A 34 -4.78 -7.76 9.21
N GLY A 35 -3.54 -7.72 8.73
CA GLY A 35 -3.19 -7.95 7.33
C GLY A 35 -3.56 -6.81 6.38
N LYS A 36 -4.06 -5.68 6.89
CA LYS A 36 -4.45 -4.52 6.08
C LYS A 36 -3.41 -3.42 6.10
N VAL A 37 -3.42 -2.61 5.06
CA VAL A 37 -2.62 -1.39 4.99
C VAL A 37 -3.20 -0.34 5.94
N MET A 38 -2.42 0.00 6.96
CA MET A 38 -2.77 1.03 7.95
C MET A 38 -2.47 2.42 7.43
N ASP A 39 -1.34 2.58 6.74
CA ASP A 39 -0.93 3.86 6.18
C ASP A 39 -0.03 3.68 4.96
N GLU A 40 -0.04 4.68 4.07
CA GLU A 40 0.83 4.77 2.91
C GLU A 40 1.87 5.86 3.16
N VAL A 41 3.12 5.44 3.37
CA VAL A 41 4.23 6.37 3.62
C VAL A 41 4.78 6.92 2.31
N ILE A 42 4.76 6.11 1.24
CA ILE A 42 5.19 6.52 -0.09
C ILE A 42 4.25 5.97 -1.14
N LYS A 43 3.77 6.87 -2.01
CA LYS A 43 2.92 6.51 -3.15
C LYS A 43 3.63 5.59 -4.14
N GLY A 44 2.93 4.54 -4.53
CA GLY A 44 3.31 3.68 -5.66
C GLY A 44 3.00 4.34 -7.01
N TYR A 45 3.68 3.90 -8.07
CA TYR A 45 3.46 4.39 -9.43
C TYR A 45 3.42 3.27 -10.44
N TYR A 46 2.50 3.41 -11.38
CA TYR A 46 2.32 2.51 -12.51
C TYR A 46 2.40 3.31 -13.81
N LEU A 47 2.91 2.66 -14.86
CA LEU A 47 2.92 3.19 -16.22
C LEU A 47 2.41 2.09 -17.14
N ASN A 48 1.25 2.32 -17.77
CA ASN A 48 0.59 1.36 -18.65
C ASN A 48 0.52 -0.04 -18.00
N ASP A 49 -0.02 -0.10 -16.79
CA ASP A 49 -0.21 -1.32 -15.98
C ASP A 49 1.07 -2.02 -15.51
N LYS A 50 2.24 -1.47 -15.84
CA LYS A 50 3.52 -1.91 -15.31
C LYS A 50 3.88 -1.14 -14.04
N ILE A 51 4.20 -1.85 -12.97
CA ILE A 51 4.73 -1.27 -11.73
C ILE A 51 6.07 -0.61 -12.04
N ILE A 52 6.16 0.69 -11.77
CA ILE A 52 7.41 1.44 -11.82
C ILE A 52 7.99 1.58 -10.41
N ARG A 53 7.11 1.63 -9.40
CA ARG A 53 7.49 1.71 -7.99
C ARG A 53 6.38 1.15 -7.10
N PHE A 54 6.73 0.27 -6.19
CA PHE A 54 5.81 -0.22 -5.15
C PHE A 54 5.48 0.90 -4.16
N ALA A 55 4.23 0.94 -3.70
CA ALA A 55 3.87 1.84 -2.60
C ALA A 55 4.49 1.30 -1.31
N LYS A 56 5.10 2.19 -0.52
CA LYS A 56 5.62 1.80 0.80
C LYS A 56 4.55 2.01 1.85
N VAL A 57 4.18 0.94 2.54
CA VAL A 57 3.02 0.92 3.42
C VAL A 57 3.36 0.36 4.81
N VAL A 58 2.56 0.75 5.79
CA VAL A 58 2.53 0.16 7.13
C VAL A 58 1.40 -0.86 7.17
N VAL A 59 1.67 -2.06 7.69
CA VAL A 59 0.69 -3.16 7.74
C VAL A 59 0.28 -3.43 9.19
N GLY A 60 -1.00 -3.69 9.42
CA GLY A 60 -1.50 -4.16 10.71
C GLY A 60 -1.17 -5.64 10.91
N LYS A 61 -0.53 -6.01 12.02
CA LYS A 61 -0.28 -7.40 12.42
C LYS A 61 -1.32 -7.89 13.42
#